data_AF-A0A973PJ53-F1
#
_entry.id   AF-A0A973PJ53-F1
#
_cell.length_a   1.000
_cell.length_b   1.000
_cell.length_c   1.000
_cell.angle_alpha   90.00
_cell.angle_beta   90.00
_cell.angle_gamma   90.00
#
_symmetry.space_group_name_H-M   'P 1'
#
loop_
_entity.id
_entity.type
_entity.pdbx_description
1 polymer ?
#
loop_
_entity_poly.entity_id
_entity_poly.type
_entity_poly.pdbx_seq_one_letter_code
_entity_poly.pdbx_strand_id
1 'polypeptide(L)'
;VDDREPPPSAHRSYELPFGRLRRAAMSTANPMATGGRDARTILKEHPRDIAAIALLVLAALLVPFGLPAVAIFQVPVLVWAAGAVAVLFSETWTPRDKLLGIGAPLLGYTVGGVLVGGFRVAEAGVQAFVTQFFDVSGVMFMIGTGLGVVWLAYRLLDLS
;
A
#
# COMPACT_ATOMS: atom_id res chain seq x y z
N VAL A 1 -35.76 -2.26 64.57
CA VAL A 1 -37.03 -2.00 63.87
C VAL A 1 -36.65 -1.35 62.56
N ASP A 2 -36.90 -2.10 61.49
CA ASP A 2 -36.79 -1.69 60.08
C ASP A 2 -37.76 -0.53 59.81
N ASP A 3 -37.39 0.41 58.96
CA ASP A 3 -38.33 1.14 58.07
C ASP A 3 -37.56 1.88 56.98
N ARG A 4 -37.93 1.54 55.74
CA ARG A 4 -37.30 1.89 54.46
C ARG A 4 -37.99 3.09 53.82
N GLU A 5 -37.26 3.87 53.03
CA GLU A 5 -37.75 4.58 51.83
C GLU A 5 -36.61 5.25 51.04
N PRO A 6 -36.79 5.60 49.74
CA PRO A 6 -36.89 4.75 48.55
C PRO A 6 -35.59 4.83 47.68
N PRO A 7 -35.41 3.98 46.65
CA PRO A 7 -34.18 3.98 45.85
C PRO A 7 -34.06 5.21 44.94
N PRO A 8 -32.84 5.73 44.71
CA PRO A 8 -32.62 6.76 43.69
C PRO A 8 -32.97 6.20 42.31
N SER A 9 -33.82 6.92 41.58
CA SER A 9 -34.14 6.67 40.18
C SER A 9 -32.86 6.70 39.35
N ALA A 10 -32.36 5.52 39.01
CA ALA A 10 -31.28 5.37 38.06
C ALA A 10 -31.78 5.83 36.69
N HIS A 11 -31.57 7.10 36.34
CA HIS A 11 -31.51 7.53 34.95
C HIS A 11 -30.33 6.82 34.29
N ARG A 12 -30.60 5.61 33.82
CA ARG A 12 -29.70 4.84 32.97
C ARG A 12 -29.69 5.55 31.62
N SER A 13 -28.86 6.58 31.49
CA SER A 13 -28.50 7.17 30.21
C SER A 13 -28.04 6.04 29.31
N TYR A 14 -28.89 5.65 28.36
CA TYR A 14 -28.51 4.76 27.28
C TYR A 14 -27.42 5.49 26.49
N GLU A 15 -26.15 5.22 26.83
CA GLU A 15 -25.04 5.61 25.97
C GLU A 15 -25.20 4.82 24.68
N LEU A 16 -25.82 5.45 23.69
CA LEU A 16 -25.99 4.89 22.37
C LEU A 16 -24.58 4.59 21.79
N PRO A 17 -24.33 3.36 21.29
CA PRO A 17 -23.02 2.93 20.78
C PRO A 17 -22.50 3.80 19.62
N PHE A 18 -23.38 4.59 19.00
CA PHE A 18 -23.06 5.58 17.97
C PHE A 18 -22.28 6.79 18.48
N GLY A 19 -22.29 7.09 19.78
CA GLY A 19 -21.51 8.19 20.36
C GLY A 19 -20.00 7.97 20.27
N ARG A 20 -19.54 6.72 20.37
CA ARG A 20 -18.13 6.34 20.22
C ARG A 20 -17.70 6.34 18.75
N LEU A 21 -18.58 5.89 17.85
CA LEU A 21 -18.35 5.96 16.40
C LEU A 21 -18.27 7.40 15.89
N ARG A 22 -19.16 8.28 16.38
CA ARG A 22 -19.11 9.71 16.07
C ARG A 22 -17.85 10.37 16.63
N ARG A 23 -17.37 9.98 17.82
CA ARG A 23 -16.12 10.48 18.39
C ARG A 23 -14.90 9.98 17.61
N ALA A 24 -14.90 8.74 17.13
CA ALA A 24 -13.86 8.20 16.25
C ALA A 24 -13.86 8.88 14.87
N ALA A 25 -15.05 9.16 14.30
CA ALA A 25 -15.18 9.88 13.04
C ALA A 25 -14.86 11.38 13.16
N MET A 26 -15.07 11.99 14.34
CA MET A 26 -14.66 13.37 14.61
C MET A 26 -13.18 13.49 15.01
N SER A 27 -12.55 12.45 15.58
CA SER A 27 -11.10 12.44 15.77
C SER A 27 -10.34 12.34 14.45
N THR A 28 -10.93 11.68 13.42
CA THR A 28 -10.37 11.66 12.06
C THR A 28 -10.69 12.94 11.27
N ALA A 29 -11.63 13.76 11.73
CA ALA A 29 -12.03 15.02 11.10
C ALA A 29 -11.39 16.26 11.73
N ASN A 30 -10.42 16.10 12.64
CA ASN A 30 -9.65 17.23 13.15
C ASN A 30 -8.49 17.52 12.18
N PRO A 31 -8.54 18.60 11.38
CA PRO A 31 -7.48 18.93 10.41
C PRO A 31 -6.19 19.41 11.11
N MET A 32 -6.19 19.51 12.44
CA MET A 32 -5.04 19.88 13.26
C MET A 32 -4.33 18.67 13.91
N ALA A 33 -4.75 17.43 13.60
CA ALA A 33 -4.09 16.22 14.09
C ALA A 33 -2.97 15.71 13.18
N THR A 34 -2.78 16.33 12.00
CA THR A 34 -1.49 16.25 11.32
C THR A 34 -0.56 17.20 12.06
N GLY A 35 0.45 16.66 12.75
CA GLY A 35 1.70 17.39 13.05
C GLY A 35 2.46 17.68 11.75
N GLY A 36 1.73 18.21 10.76
CA GLY A 36 2.00 18.10 9.34
C GLY A 36 3.04 19.12 8.96
N ARG A 37 4.28 18.65 8.81
CA ARG A 37 5.10 19.23 7.76
C ARG A 37 4.32 19.09 6.45
N ASP A 38 4.02 20.23 5.83
CA ASP A 38 3.38 20.29 4.52
C ASP A 38 4.05 19.31 3.55
N ALA A 39 3.31 18.72 2.61
CA ALA A 39 3.88 17.87 1.55
C ALA A 39 5.05 18.56 0.81
N ARG A 40 5.04 19.90 0.77
CA ARG A 40 6.14 20.73 0.25
C ARG A 40 7.40 20.69 1.12
N THR A 41 7.27 20.51 2.42
CA THR A 41 8.41 20.42 3.33
C THR A 41 9.09 19.07 3.21
N ILE A 42 8.34 17.98 3.12
CA ILE A 42 8.89 16.65 2.85
C ILE A 42 9.60 16.63 1.48
N LEU A 43 9.05 17.35 0.48
CA LEU A 43 9.71 17.52 -0.82
C LEU A 43 11.08 18.19 -0.74
N LYS A 44 11.24 19.17 0.17
CA LYS A 44 12.50 19.87 0.36
C LYS A 44 13.51 19.05 1.18
N GLU A 45 13.02 18.28 2.15
CA GLU A 45 13.86 17.51 3.07
C GLU A 45 14.32 16.19 2.45
N HIS A 46 13.48 15.54 1.65
CA HIS A 46 13.71 14.20 1.11
C HIS A 46 13.55 14.11 -0.43
N PRO A 47 14.25 14.94 -1.23
CA PRO A 47 14.04 14.98 -2.68
C PRO A 47 14.42 13.66 -3.38
N ARG A 48 15.42 12.93 -2.86
CA ARG A 48 15.85 11.64 -3.42
C ARG A 48 14.82 10.54 -3.17
N ASP A 49 14.23 10.50 -1.98
CA ASP A 49 13.24 9.49 -1.60
C ASP A 49 11.94 9.69 -2.40
N ILE A 50 11.57 10.94 -2.65
CA ILE A 50 10.42 11.27 -3.50
C ILE A 50 10.69 10.94 -4.96
N ALA A 51 11.91 11.19 -5.47
CA ALA A 51 12.28 10.75 -6.81
C ALA A 51 12.19 9.22 -6.95
N ALA A 52 12.62 8.48 -5.93
CA ALA A 52 12.51 7.02 -5.89
C ALA A 52 11.03 6.56 -5.93
N ILE A 53 10.18 7.16 -5.10
CA ILE A 53 8.72 6.90 -5.11
C ILE A 53 8.12 7.25 -6.47
N ALA A 54 8.48 8.40 -7.05
CA ALA A 54 7.98 8.84 -8.34
C ALA A 54 8.35 7.87 -9.47
N LEU A 55 9.57 7.32 -9.46
CA LEU A 55 9.97 6.28 -10.41
C LEU A 55 9.14 5.01 -10.26
N LEU A 56 8.86 4.57 -9.03
CA LEU A 56 8.00 3.41 -8.79
C LEU A 56 6.55 3.65 -9.24
N VAL A 57 6.00 4.84 -8.99
CA VAL A 57 4.68 5.25 -9.51
C VAL A 57 4.68 5.24 -11.04
N LEU A 58 5.69 5.84 -11.66
CA LEU A 58 5.84 5.86 -13.11
C LEU A 58 5.90 4.44 -13.68
N ALA A 59 6.66 3.54 -13.06
CA ALA A 59 6.74 2.15 -13.47
C ALA A 59 5.35 1.47 -13.51
N ALA A 60 4.53 1.67 -12.48
CA ALA A 60 3.16 1.13 -12.44
C ALA A 60 2.28 1.75 -13.54
N LEU A 61 2.37 3.07 -13.73
CA LEU A 61 1.58 3.77 -14.74
C LEU A 61 1.96 3.40 -16.18
N LEU A 62 3.20 2.95 -16.43
CA LEU A 62 3.65 2.56 -17.77
C LEU A 62 3.11 1.21 -18.25
N VAL A 63 2.60 0.37 -17.35
CA VAL A 63 2.07 -0.96 -17.69
C VAL A 63 0.96 -0.95 -18.76
N PRO A 64 -0.12 -0.15 -18.64
CA PRO A 64 -1.22 -0.18 -19.61
C PRO A 64 -0.83 0.32 -21.01
N PHE A 65 0.32 0.99 -21.17
CA PHE A 65 0.73 1.55 -22.46
C PHE A 65 1.37 0.55 -23.41
N GLY A 66 1.71 -0.66 -22.94
CA GLY A 66 2.25 -1.73 -23.81
C GLY A 66 3.51 -1.33 -24.57
N LEU A 67 4.41 -0.56 -23.92
CA LEU A 67 5.62 -0.03 -24.55
C LEU A 67 6.51 -1.16 -25.10
N PRO A 68 7.22 -0.92 -26.23
CA PRO A 68 8.12 -1.92 -26.79
C PRO A 68 9.23 -2.28 -25.81
N ALA A 69 9.57 -3.56 -25.73
CA ALA A 69 10.65 -4.03 -24.89
C ALA A 69 12.00 -3.43 -25.34
N VAL A 70 12.82 -3.04 -24.37
CA VAL A 70 14.19 -2.59 -24.62
C VAL A 70 15.11 -3.78 -24.40
N ALA A 71 15.76 -4.23 -25.48
CA ALA A 71 16.47 -5.51 -25.58
C ALA A 71 15.54 -6.71 -25.27
N ILE A 72 15.36 -7.04 -23.99
CA ILE A 72 14.51 -8.15 -23.50
C ILE A 72 13.58 -7.73 -22.34
N PHE A 73 13.80 -6.54 -21.77
CA PHE A 73 13.08 -6.10 -20.58
C PHE A 73 11.94 -5.15 -20.96
N GLN A 74 10.79 -5.38 -20.33
CA GLN A 74 9.65 -4.48 -20.42
C GLN A 74 10.02 -3.13 -19.78
N VAL A 75 9.68 -2.02 -20.44
CA VAL A 75 9.98 -0.67 -19.94
C VAL A 75 9.50 -0.43 -18.50
N PRO A 76 8.28 -0.84 -18.09
CA PRO A 76 7.84 -0.76 -16.69
C PRO A 76 8.82 -1.41 -15.70
N VAL A 77 9.41 -2.57 -16.05
CA VAL A 77 10.35 -3.29 -15.19
C VAL A 77 11.67 -2.54 -15.07
N LEU A 78 12.15 -1.93 -16.15
CA LEU A 78 13.38 -1.12 -16.13
C LEU A 78 13.20 0.13 -15.25
N VAL A 79 12.05 0.81 -15.37
CA VAL A 79 11.75 1.99 -14.55
C VAL A 79 11.59 1.60 -13.08
N TRP A 80 10.94 0.47 -12.79
CA TRP A 80 10.86 -0.06 -11.43
C TRP A 80 12.24 -0.41 -10.88
N ALA A 81 13.12 -1.03 -11.67
CA ALA A 81 14.47 -1.36 -11.24
C ALA A 81 15.28 -0.10 -10.87
N ALA A 82 15.16 0.98 -11.66
CA ALA A 82 15.77 2.25 -11.35
C ALA A 82 15.23 2.85 -10.03
N GLY A 83 13.90 2.83 -9.84
CA GLY A 83 13.27 3.25 -8.59
C GLY A 83 13.71 2.40 -7.40
N ALA A 84 13.80 1.08 -7.56
CA ALA A 84 14.23 0.14 -6.53
C ALA A 84 15.69 0.38 -6.12
N VAL A 85 16.58 0.62 -7.09
CA VAL A 85 17.97 1.01 -6.82
C VAL A 85 18.01 2.31 -6.01
N ALA A 86 17.22 3.32 -6.38
CA ALA A 86 17.13 4.57 -5.62
C ALA A 86 16.64 4.34 -4.18
N VAL A 87 15.65 3.47 -3.95
CA VAL A 87 15.19 3.07 -2.61
C VAL A 87 16.30 2.35 -1.84
N LEU A 88 17.06 1.45 -2.47
CA LEU A 88 18.14 0.71 -1.81
C LEU A 88 19.26 1.63 -1.31
N PHE A 89 19.59 2.68 -2.07
CA PHE A 89 20.59 3.68 -1.71
C PHE A 89 20.09 4.77 -0.74
N SER A 90 18.79 4.84 -0.47
CA SER A 90 18.24 5.77 0.52
C SER A 90 18.67 5.35 1.94
N GLU A 91 19.07 6.29 2.78
CA GLU A 91 19.36 6.03 4.20
C GLU A 91 18.12 6.19 5.10
N THR A 92 17.01 6.66 4.53
CA THR A 92 15.79 7.02 5.26
C THR A 92 15.02 5.80 5.74
N TRP A 93 14.89 4.78 4.90
CA TRP A 93 14.11 3.57 5.22
C TRP A 93 14.98 2.46 5.81
N THR A 94 14.40 1.70 6.74
CA THR A 94 15.06 0.49 7.25
C THR A 94 15.18 -0.58 6.15
N PRO A 95 16.12 -1.54 6.26
CA PRO A 95 16.24 -2.64 5.29
C PRO A 95 14.94 -3.41 5.08
N ARG A 96 14.14 -3.58 6.14
CA ARG A 96 12.83 -4.25 6.07
C ARG A 96 11.84 -3.43 5.23
N ASP A 97 11.78 -2.12 5.44
CA ASP A 97 10.86 -1.25 4.69
C ASP A 97 11.23 -1.22 3.20
N LYS A 98 12.53 -1.18 2.89
CA LYS A 98 13.04 -1.28 1.52
C LYS A 98 12.61 -2.57 0.85
N LEU A 99 12.83 -3.72 1.51
CA LEU A 99 12.47 -5.04 0.97
C LEU A 99 10.96 -5.18 0.74
N LEU A 100 10.13 -4.73 1.69
CA LEU A 100 8.67 -4.78 1.55
C LEU A 100 8.20 -3.84 0.44
N GLY A 101 8.75 -2.63 0.36
CA GLY A 101 8.40 -1.65 -0.65
C GLY A 101 8.74 -2.10 -2.07
N ILE A 102 10.02 -2.39 -2.34
CA ILE A 102 10.46 -2.76 -3.70
C ILE A 102 10.02 -4.17 -4.06
N GLY A 103 9.94 -5.10 -3.09
CA GLY A 103 9.60 -6.50 -3.32
C GLY A 103 8.10 -6.79 -3.47
N ALA A 104 7.22 -5.83 -3.17
CA ALA A 104 5.77 -6.01 -3.27
C ALA A 104 5.25 -6.52 -4.64
N PRO A 105 5.80 -6.11 -5.80
CA PRO A 105 5.44 -6.69 -7.10
C PRO A 105 5.76 -8.18 -7.20
N LEU A 106 6.89 -8.63 -6.62
CA LEU A 106 7.27 -10.04 -6.61
C LEU A 106 6.31 -10.86 -5.75
N LEU A 107 5.87 -10.31 -4.62
CA LEU A 107 4.82 -10.91 -3.80
C LEU A 107 3.51 -11.00 -4.59
N GLY A 108 3.14 -9.93 -5.30
CA GLY A 108 2.02 -9.94 -6.24
C GLY A 108 2.11 -11.10 -7.22
N TYR A 109 3.27 -11.28 -7.86
CA TYR A 109 3.55 -12.39 -8.77
C TYR A 109 3.40 -13.77 -8.14
N THR A 110 3.96 -13.98 -6.95
CA THR A 110 3.84 -15.27 -6.27
C THR A 110 2.39 -15.58 -5.91
N VAL A 111 1.65 -14.61 -5.37
CA VAL A 111 0.24 -14.81 -4.97
C VAL A 111 -0.64 -15.10 -6.19
N GLY A 112 -0.57 -14.27 -7.23
CA GLY A 112 -1.39 -14.52 -8.42
C GLY A 112 -0.96 -15.76 -9.19
N GLY A 113 0.33 -16.11 -9.19
CA GLY A 113 0.82 -17.38 -9.75
C GLY A 113 0.23 -18.59 -9.03
N VAL A 114 0.18 -18.57 -7.69
CA VAL A 114 -0.45 -19.63 -6.88
C VAL A 114 -1.96 -19.69 -7.13
N LEU A 115 -2.65 -18.54 -7.21
CA LEU A 115 -4.09 -18.51 -7.48
C LEU A 115 -4.41 -19.07 -8.87
N VAL A 116 -3.77 -18.55 -9.92
CA VAL A 116 -3.99 -19.02 -11.30
C VAL A 116 -3.57 -20.49 -11.43
N GLY A 117 -2.46 -20.89 -10.81
CA GLY A 117 -1.95 -22.26 -10.83
C GLY A 117 -2.89 -23.26 -10.14
N GLY A 118 -3.34 -22.93 -8.94
CA GLY A 118 -4.23 -23.76 -8.14
C GLY A 118 -5.61 -23.97 -8.77
N PHE A 119 -6.15 -22.96 -9.45
CA PHE A 119 -7.44 -23.08 -10.13
C PHE A 119 -7.37 -23.74 -11.51
N ARG A 120 -6.23 -23.69 -12.22
CA ARG A 120 -6.22 -23.99 -13.67
C ARG A 120 -5.27 -25.08 -14.13
N VAL A 121 -4.22 -25.39 -13.38
CA VAL A 121 -3.29 -26.47 -13.79
C VAL A 121 -3.98 -27.83 -13.82
N ALA A 122 -4.94 -28.06 -12.91
CA ALA A 122 -5.72 -29.29 -12.86
C ALA A 122 -6.80 -29.40 -13.96
N GLU A 123 -7.28 -28.28 -14.51
CA GLU A 123 -8.45 -28.25 -15.41
C GLU A 123 -8.10 -27.97 -16.88
N ALA A 124 -7.15 -27.08 -17.14
CA ALA A 124 -6.89 -26.53 -18.48
C ALA A 124 -5.45 -26.79 -19.00
N GLY A 125 -4.59 -27.37 -18.16
CA GLY A 125 -3.19 -27.68 -18.50
C GLY A 125 -2.24 -26.49 -18.42
N VAL A 126 -0.94 -26.79 -18.55
CA VAL A 126 0.17 -25.84 -18.32
C VAL A 126 0.15 -24.66 -19.31
N GLN A 127 -0.22 -24.90 -20.58
CA GLN A 127 -0.26 -23.83 -21.59
C GLN A 127 -1.31 -22.76 -21.26
N ALA A 128 -2.51 -23.17 -20.82
CA ALA A 128 -3.58 -22.25 -20.45
C ALA A 128 -3.21 -21.44 -19.20
N PHE A 129 -2.52 -22.07 -18.24
CA PHE A 129 -1.95 -21.39 -17.09
C PHE A 129 -0.96 -20.29 -17.52
N VAL A 130 -0.01 -20.61 -18.40
CA VAL A 130 1.01 -19.65 -18.86
C VAL A 130 0.36 -18.44 -19.54
N THR A 131 -0.58 -18.65 -20.47
CA THR A 131 -1.27 -17.56 -21.16
C THR A 131 -2.00 -16.65 -20.17
N GLN A 132 -2.82 -17.22 -19.28
CA GLN A 132 -3.59 -16.42 -18.32
C GLN A 132 -2.68 -15.70 -17.31
N PHE A 133 -1.62 -16.36 -16.85
CA PHE A 133 -0.65 -15.74 -15.94
C PHE A 133 -0.01 -14.51 -16.59
N PHE A 134 0.38 -14.60 -17.86
CA PHE A 134 0.90 -13.44 -18.59
C PHE A 134 -0.16 -12.36 -18.85
N ASP A 135 -1.41 -12.73 -19.10
CA ASP A 135 -2.51 -11.77 -19.28
C ASP A 135 -2.74 -10.91 -18.02
N VAL A 136 -2.63 -11.48 -16.81
CA VAL A 136 -2.80 -10.73 -15.55
C VAL A 136 -1.49 -10.19 -14.95
N SER A 137 -0.34 -10.59 -15.51
CA SER A 137 0.99 -10.26 -14.99
C SER A 137 1.23 -8.76 -14.82
N GLY A 138 0.77 -7.96 -15.79
CA GLY A 138 0.86 -6.49 -15.72
C GLY A 138 0.01 -5.92 -14.59
N VAL A 139 -1.21 -6.40 -14.40
CA VAL A 139 -2.10 -5.96 -13.32
C VAL A 139 -1.51 -6.29 -11.95
N MET A 140 -0.96 -7.49 -11.80
CA MET A 140 -0.31 -7.92 -10.56
C MET A 140 0.92 -7.06 -10.23
N PHE A 141 1.71 -6.70 -11.25
CA PHE A 141 2.81 -5.75 -11.09
C PHE A 141 2.33 -4.37 -10.67
N MET A 142 1.26 -3.83 -11.29
CA MET A 142 0.70 -2.53 -10.92
C MET A 142 0.23 -2.51 -9.47
N ILE A 143 -0.54 -3.52 -9.05
CA ILE A 143 -1.07 -3.62 -7.69
C ILE A 143 0.08 -3.74 -6.69
N GLY A 144 1.01 -4.66 -6.93
CA GLY A 144 2.16 -4.85 -6.05
C GLY A 144 3.03 -3.60 -5.94
N THR A 145 3.31 -2.93 -7.07
CA THR A 145 4.09 -1.68 -7.08
C THR A 145 3.35 -0.56 -6.34
N GLY A 146 2.04 -0.43 -6.57
CA GLY A 146 1.20 0.55 -5.89
C GLY A 146 1.18 0.35 -4.37
N LEU A 147 1.02 -0.89 -3.89
CA LEU A 147 1.09 -1.21 -2.48
C LEU A 147 2.48 -0.92 -1.89
N GLY A 148 3.55 -1.25 -2.63
CA GLY A 148 4.92 -0.94 -2.25
C GLY A 148 5.18 0.56 -2.12
N VAL A 149 4.66 1.36 -3.06
CA VAL A 149 4.70 2.83 -3.03
C VAL A 149 3.97 3.37 -1.81
N VAL A 150 2.74 2.90 -1.57
CA VAL A 150 1.93 3.35 -0.42
C VAL A 150 2.65 3.04 0.89
N TRP A 151 3.26 1.86 0.99
CA TRP A 151 4.06 1.47 2.16
C TRP A 151 5.26 2.40 2.37
N LEU A 152 6.08 2.63 1.33
CA LEU A 152 7.25 3.50 1.42
C LEU A 152 6.87 4.96 1.74
N ALA A 153 5.80 5.46 1.12
CA ALA A 153 5.28 6.79 1.38
C ALA A 153 4.76 6.92 2.82
N TYR A 154 3.98 5.95 3.30
CA TYR A 154 3.53 5.92 4.69
C TYR A 154 4.71 5.96 5.66
N ARG A 155 5.75 5.14 5.42
CA ARG A 155 6.94 5.13 6.27
C ARG A 155 7.76 6.41 6.20
N LEU A 156 7.82 7.07 5.04
CA LEU A 156 8.47 8.36 4.90
C LEU A 156 7.75 9.43 5.74
N LEU A 157 6.41 9.41 5.77
CA LEU A 157 5.58 10.31 6.57
C LEU A 157 5.63 10.02 8.08
N ASP A 158 5.79 8.75 8.46
CA ASP A 158 5.89 8.32 9.86
C ASP A 158 7.25 8.68 10.48
N LEU A 159 8.30 8.78 9.65
CA LEU A 159 9.65 9.16 10.07
C LEU A 159 9.87 10.68 10.14
N SER A 160 9.05 11.46 9.43
CA SER A 160 9.15 12.92 9.33
C SER A 160 8.41 13.62 10.47
#